data_AF-A0A2T2USZ5-F1
#
_entry.id   AF-A0A2T2USZ5-F1
#
_cell.length_a   1.000
_cell.length_b   1.000
_cell.length_c   1.000
_cell.angle_alpha   90.00
_cell.angle_beta   90.00
_cell.angle_gamma   90.00
#
_symmetry.space_group_name_H-M   'P 1'
#
loop_
_entity.id
_entity.type
_entity.pdbx_description
1 polymer ?
#
loop_
_entity_poly.entity_id
_entity_poly.type
_entity_poly.pdbx_seq_one_letter_code
_entity_poly.pdbx_strand_id
1 'polypeptide(L)'
;MTHTPRKIPISQRPPLHRSGDPAVIFPRNWIEQEDEQALGTQLMCDRKLFGLCYLNLAGNYFWEMPRNSGVFVAGFVPSSDIVDHLTFPGDIDFLIIPYEDDKLVVSRTMAVELKIVRASYDNQGKSPNRFGFSQAQSLLDKGFSFVSVIHLFISNDSPEDAWRDVQMVRIVEPETGEAEFAGEEKADLMPADLIERGFGRLKANRPNENIGVVSAYLSERHRWQPMGRPSLRNSETSHEILEAVGDYYHANYKCFMDMPRYDPDP
;
A
#
# COMPACT_ATOMS: atom_id res chain seq x y z
N MET A 1 10.33 27.64 0.01
CA MET A 1 11.45 27.21 0.87
C MET A 1 11.64 25.71 0.67
N THR A 2 12.80 25.28 0.18
CA THR A 2 13.14 23.86 0.00
C THR A 2 13.39 23.25 1.37
N HIS A 3 12.39 22.53 1.88
CA HIS A 3 12.48 21.86 3.17
C HIS A 3 13.41 20.64 3.03
N THR A 4 14.60 20.69 3.64
CA THR A 4 15.47 19.51 3.74
C THR A 4 14.70 18.39 4.48
N PRO A 5 14.63 17.17 3.92
CA PRO A 5 13.94 16.06 4.57
C PRO A 5 14.57 15.78 5.95
N ARG A 6 13.74 15.60 6.97
CA ARG A 6 14.20 15.15 8.29
C ARG A 6 14.58 13.68 8.19
N LYS A 7 15.84 13.39 8.53
CA LYS A 7 16.41 12.05 8.49
C LYS A 7 16.99 11.68 9.85
N ILE A 8 16.83 10.43 10.28
CA ILE A 8 17.45 9.89 11.50
C ILE A 8 18.21 8.59 11.18
N PRO A 9 19.29 8.25 11.92
CA PRO A 9 20.08 7.05 11.64
C PRO A 9 19.27 5.77 11.84
N ILE A 10 19.56 4.73 11.06
CA ILE A 10 19.07 3.38 11.29
C ILE A 10 20.04 2.68 12.26
N SER A 11 19.56 2.34 13.45
CA SER A 11 20.37 1.59 14.43
C SER A 11 20.33 0.09 14.17
N GLN A 12 19.20 -0.43 13.71
CA GLN A 12 18.98 -1.84 13.40
C GLN A 12 18.04 -1.96 12.19
N ARG A 13 18.41 -2.79 11.22
CA ARG A 13 17.56 -3.05 10.04
C ARG A 13 16.59 -4.20 10.32
N PRO A 14 15.33 -4.12 9.85
CA PRO A 14 14.42 -5.26 9.88
C PRO A 14 14.95 -6.44 9.04
N PRO A 15 14.52 -7.67 9.31
CA PRO A 15 14.88 -8.81 8.49
C PRO A 15 14.41 -8.64 7.04
N LEU A 16 15.32 -8.87 6.09
CA LEU A 16 14.97 -8.95 4.68
C LEU A 16 14.46 -10.36 4.36
N HIS A 17 13.16 -10.48 4.13
CA HIS A 17 12.57 -11.73 3.63
C HIS A 17 12.91 -11.93 2.15
N ARG A 18 13.44 -13.10 1.79
CA ARG A 18 13.73 -13.53 0.41
C ARG A 18 12.64 -14.49 -0.10
N SER A 19 12.72 -14.81 -1.39
CA SER A 19 11.80 -15.79 -1.99
C SER A 19 11.89 -17.13 -1.26
N GLY A 20 10.75 -17.63 -0.79
CA GLY A 20 10.65 -18.89 -0.04
C GLY A 20 10.76 -18.74 1.48
N ASP A 21 11.11 -17.56 2.00
CA ASP A 21 11.15 -17.34 3.44
C ASP A 21 9.72 -17.27 4.01
N PRO A 22 9.47 -17.86 5.19
CA PRO A 22 8.23 -17.61 5.91
C PRO A 22 8.19 -16.14 6.35
N ALA A 23 7.20 -15.38 5.85
CA ALA A 23 7.02 -13.98 6.21
C ALA A 23 6.17 -13.83 7.48
N VAL A 24 4.96 -14.39 7.49
CA VAL A 24 3.99 -14.27 8.59
C VAL A 24 3.22 -15.58 8.77
N ILE A 25 2.80 -15.86 10.01
CA ILE A 25 2.00 -17.04 10.38
C ILE A 25 0.62 -16.54 10.81
N PHE A 26 -0.44 -17.07 10.20
CA PHE A 26 -1.83 -16.75 10.55
C PHE A 26 -2.58 -17.96 11.10
N PRO A 27 -3.57 -17.75 11.99
CA PRO A 27 -4.60 -18.74 12.27
C PRO A 27 -5.30 -19.15 10.97
N ARG A 28 -5.55 -20.46 10.79
CA ARG A 28 -6.18 -20.98 9.56
C ARG A 28 -7.54 -20.31 9.28
N ASN A 29 -8.34 -20.11 10.32
CA ASN A 29 -9.66 -19.49 10.22
C ASN A 29 -9.60 -18.05 9.70
N TRP A 30 -8.50 -17.32 9.90
CA TRP A 30 -8.34 -15.97 9.35
C TRP A 30 -8.20 -16.00 7.83
N ILE A 31 -7.47 -16.98 7.30
CA ILE A 31 -7.35 -17.17 5.85
C ILE A 31 -8.68 -17.61 5.26
N GLU A 32 -9.35 -18.59 5.88
CA GLU A 32 -10.64 -19.12 5.42
C GLU A 32 -11.77 -18.09 5.45
N GLN A 33 -11.70 -17.12 6.35
CA GLN A 33 -12.69 -16.03 6.50
C GLN A 33 -12.27 -14.74 5.80
N GLU A 34 -11.17 -14.76 5.07
CA GLU A 34 -10.61 -13.59 4.38
C GLU A 34 -10.45 -12.40 5.34
N ASP A 35 -9.89 -12.63 6.53
CA ASP A 35 -9.72 -11.63 7.58
C ASP A 35 -8.98 -10.37 7.08
N GLU A 36 -9.38 -9.18 7.56
CA GLU A 36 -8.81 -7.91 7.08
C GLU A 36 -7.30 -7.83 7.36
N GLN A 37 -6.82 -8.35 8.49
CA GLN A 37 -5.39 -8.36 8.80
C GLN A 37 -4.62 -9.32 7.91
N ALA A 38 -5.16 -10.52 7.69
CA ALA A 38 -4.57 -11.51 6.80
C ALA A 38 -4.42 -10.96 5.37
N LEU A 39 -5.47 -10.35 4.81
CA LEU A 39 -5.45 -9.77 3.47
C LEU A 39 -4.51 -8.57 3.36
N GLY A 40 -4.48 -7.68 4.37
CA GLY A 40 -3.55 -6.55 4.37
C GLY A 40 -2.09 -7.00 4.45
N THR A 41 -1.79 -8.03 5.24
CA THR A 41 -0.45 -8.63 5.24
C THR A 41 -0.13 -9.35 3.93
N GLN A 42 -1.09 -10.01 3.28
CA GLN A 42 -0.87 -10.57 1.95
C GLN A 42 -0.51 -9.48 0.92
N LEU A 43 -1.17 -8.32 0.98
CA LEU A 43 -0.77 -7.16 0.17
C LEU A 43 0.67 -6.73 0.48
N MET A 44 1.07 -6.63 1.76
CA MET A 44 2.46 -6.30 2.14
C MET A 44 3.47 -7.34 1.61
N CYS A 45 3.08 -8.62 1.58
CA CYS A 45 3.95 -9.71 1.12
C CYS A 45 4.04 -9.80 -0.41
N ASP A 46 3.00 -9.42 -1.16
CA ASP A 46 3.11 -9.23 -2.61
C ASP A 46 3.83 -7.91 -2.91
N ARG A 47 5.16 -7.95 -2.76
CA ARG A 47 6.05 -6.79 -2.95
C ARG A 47 5.81 -6.02 -4.23
N LYS A 48 5.43 -6.71 -5.32
CA LYS A 48 5.15 -6.08 -6.61
C LYS A 48 3.85 -5.31 -6.57
N LEU A 49 2.75 -5.91 -6.09
CA LEU A 49 1.47 -5.20 -5.95
C LEU A 49 1.59 -4.04 -4.95
N PHE A 50 2.24 -4.28 -3.80
CA PHE A 50 2.54 -3.23 -2.82
C PHE A 50 3.36 -2.10 -3.44
N GLY A 51 4.44 -2.43 -4.16
CA GLY A 51 5.29 -1.45 -4.85
C GLY A 51 4.52 -0.60 -5.86
N LEU A 52 3.60 -1.18 -6.62
CA LEU A 52 2.71 -0.44 -7.53
C LEU A 52 1.72 0.46 -6.78
N CYS A 53 1.20 0.02 -5.63
CA CYS A 53 0.37 0.87 -4.77
C CYS A 53 1.18 2.04 -4.21
N TYR A 54 2.36 1.76 -3.65
CA TYR A 54 3.24 2.77 -3.08
C TYR A 54 3.72 3.78 -4.14
N LEU A 55 4.04 3.33 -5.36
CA LEU A 55 4.33 4.20 -6.50
C LEU A 55 3.21 5.23 -6.72
N ASN A 56 1.96 4.78 -6.75
CA ASN A 56 0.80 5.67 -6.93
C ASN A 56 0.65 6.66 -5.77
N LEU A 57 0.97 6.26 -4.53
CA LEU A 57 0.79 7.09 -3.33
C LEU A 57 1.94 8.07 -3.08
N ALA A 58 3.18 7.66 -3.33
CA ALA A 58 4.39 8.46 -3.14
C ALA A 58 4.65 9.42 -4.31
N GLY A 59 4.09 9.12 -5.49
CA GLY A 59 4.21 9.97 -6.68
C GLY A 59 5.68 10.16 -7.08
N ASN A 60 6.07 11.42 -7.34
CA ASN A 60 7.43 11.76 -7.79
C ASN A 60 8.52 11.27 -6.83
N TYR A 61 8.24 11.23 -5.52
CA TYR A 61 9.25 10.79 -4.55
C TYR A 61 9.72 9.35 -4.84
N PHE A 62 8.82 8.46 -5.28
CA PHE A 62 9.18 7.09 -5.65
C PHE A 62 10.29 7.06 -6.70
N TRP A 63 10.22 7.94 -7.71
CA TRP A 63 11.19 8.00 -8.79
C TRP A 63 12.51 8.64 -8.36
N GLU A 64 12.46 9.54 -7.38
CA GLU A 64 13.60 10.27 -6.82
C GLU A 64 14.44 9.47 -5.81
N MET A 65 13.95 8.31 -5.32
CA MET A 65 14.67 7.55 -4.29
C MET A 65 16.05 7.04 -4.81
N PRO A 66 17.14 7.13 -4.04
CA PRO A 66 18.47 6.69 -4.48
C PRO A 66 18.58 5.15 -4.62
N ARG A 67 19.68 4.63 -5.17
CA ARG A 67 19.86 3.17 -5.38
C ARG A 67 19.71 2.34 -4.10
N ASN A 68 20.27 2.81 -2.98
CA ASN A 68 20.18 2.12 -1.69
C ASN A 68 18.97 2.62 -0.89
N SER A 69 17.78 2.46 -1.44
CA SER A 69 16.55 2.95 -0.82
C SER A 69 15.44 1.92 -0.87
N GLY A 70 14.41 2.19 -0.09
CA GLY A 70 13.21 1.39 0.00
C GLY A 70 12.30 1.96 1.07
N VAL A 71 11.40 1.13 1.54
CA VAL A 71 10.52 1.46 2.65
C VAL A 71 10.52 0.34 3.67
N PHE A 72 10.41 0.72 4.93
CA PHE A 72 10.03 -0.19 6.00
C PHE A 72 8.53 -0.07 6.21
N VAL A 73 7.83 -1.20 6.26
CA VAL A 73 6.36 -1.24 6.39
C VAL A 73 5.99 -2.05 7.61
N ALA A 74 5.34 -1.42 8.59
CA ALA A 74 4.66 -2.12 9.67
C ALA A 74 3.15 -2.13 9.40
N GLY A 75 2.50 -3.25 9.70
CA GLY A 75 1.04 -3.41 9.56
C GLY A 75 0.33 -3.36 10.90
N PHE A 76 -0.89 -2.81 10.92
CA PHE A 76 -1.82 -2.78 12.06
C PHE A 76 -1.18 -2.25 13.34
N VAL A 77 -0.52 -1.10 13.23
CA VAL A 77 0.19 -0.47 14.34
C VAL A 77 -0.81 0.27 15.23
N PRO A 78 -0.96 -0.08 16.52
CA PRO A 78 -1.81 0.68 17.41
C PRO A 78 -1.36 2.14 17.44
N SER A 79 -2.30 3.05 17.24
CA SER A 79 -2.00 4.47 17.13
C SER A 79 -1.42 5.03 18.43
N SER A 80 -1.84 4.46 19.56
CA SER A 80 -1.33 4.74 20.90
C SER A 80 0.12 4.35 21.09
N ASP A 81 0.62 3.37 20.33
CA ASP A 81 2.03 2.95 20.41
C ASP A 81 2.96 3.96 19.71
N ILE A 82 2.41 4.79 18.82
CA ILE A 82 3.14 5.94 18.26
C ILE A 82 3.03 7.11 19.22
N VAL A 83 1.80 7.52 19.56
CA VAL A 83 1.57 8.65 20.47
C VAL A 83 0.49 8.29 21.49
N ASP A 84 0.86 8.24 22.76
CA ASP A 84 0.02 7.78 23.88
C ASP A 84 -1.40 8.40 23.94
N HIS A 85 -1.53 9.66 23.51
CA HIS A 85 -2.80 10.39 23.57
C HIS A 85 -3.64 10.29 22.28
N LEU A 86 -3.16 9.55 21.28
CA LEU A 86 -3.83 9.36 20.01
C LEU A 86 -4.78 8.16 20.11
N THR A 87 -6.00 8.41 20.56
CA THR A 87 -7.05 7.40 20.77
C THR A 87 -7.94 7.16 19.54
N PHE A 88 -7.78 7.96 18.48
CA PHE A 88 -8.47 7.80 17.20
C PHE A 88 -7.60 8.28 16.02
N PRO A 89 -7.45 7.50 14.93
CA PRO A 89 -7.97 6.12 14.75
C PRO A 89 -7.36 5.15 15.75
N GLY A 90 -7.92 3.95 15.90
CA GLY A 90 -7.43 2.96 16.86
C GLY A 90 -6.10 2.33 16.42
N ASP A 91 -6.04 1.90 15.16
CA ASP A 91 -4.85 1.35 14.53
C ASP A 91 -4.52 2.13 13.25
N ILE A 92 -3.25 2.11 12.87
CA ILE A 92 -2.75 2.54 11.57
C ILE A 92 -2.52 1.26 10.75
N ASP A 93 -3.33 1.03 9.71
CA ASP A 93 -3.26 -0.23 8.96
C ASP A 93 -1.89 -0.44 8.32
N PHE A 94 -1.28 0.58 7.71
CA PHE A 94 0.15 0.56 7.38
C PHE A 94 0.88 1.82 7.81
N LEU A 95 1.99 1.65 8.53
CA LEU A 95 2.98 2.68 8.78
C LEU A 95 4.19 2.45 7.87
N ILE A 96 4.35 3.33 6.88
CA ILE A 96 5.40 3.23 5.85
C ILE A 96 6.46 4.30 6.13
N ILE A 97 7.69 3.88 6.37
CA ILE A 97 8.84 4.77 6.63
C ILE A 97 9.88 4.56 5.52
N PRO A 98 10.08 5.54 4.62
CA PRO A 98 11.14 5.45 3.63
C PRO A 98 12.52 5.48 4.26
N TYR A 99 13.47 4.77 3.64
CA TYR A 99 14.88 4.87 4.00
C TYR A 99 15.75 5.20 2.78
N GLU A 100 16.86 5.88 3.05
CA GLU A 100 17.90 6.21 2.09
C GLU A 100 19.25 5.93 2.75
N ASP A 101 19.99 4.96 2.21
CA ASP A 101 21.19 4.37 2.83
C ASP A 101 20.88 3.88 4.27
N ASP A 102 21.63 4.36 5.25
CA ASP A 102 21.47 4.03 6.68
C ASP A 102 20.65 5.08 7.44
N LYS A 103 19.70 5.74 6.76
CA LYS A 103 18.85 6.76 7.37
C LYS A 103 17.38 6.55 7.05
N LEU A 104 16.54 6.63 8.08
CA LEU A 104 15.09 6.79 7.92
C LEU A 104 14.79 8.21 7.48
N VAL A 105 13.89 8.37 6.53
CA VAL A 105 13.39 9.67 6.06
C VAL A 105 12.05 9.95 6.73
N VAL A 106 12.05 10.14 8.05
CA VAL A 106 10.82 10.27 8.87
C VAL A 106 9.88 11.38 8.38
N SER A 107 10.40 12.47 7.79
CA SER A 107 9.53 13.51 7.19
C SER A 107 8.73 13.05 5.96
N ARG A 108 8.98 11.83 5.47
CA ARG A 108 8.29 11.17 4.36
C ARG A 108 7.44 9.99 4.84
N THR A 109 7.29 9.79 6.15
CA THR A 109 6.44 8.74 6.70
C THR A 109 5.00 8.89 6.21
N MET A 110 4.42 7.77 5.81
CA MET A 110 3.05 7.67 5.35
C MET A 110 2.26 6.75 6.28
N ALA A 111 1.15 7.26 6.80
CA ALA A 111 0.14 6.44 7.46
C ALA A 111 -0.96 6.08 6.45
N VAL A 112 -1.33 4.81 6.39
CA VAL A 112 -2.31 4.32 5.42
C VAL A 112 -3.46 3.66 6.15
N GLU A 113 -4.67 4.03 5.79
CA GLU A 113 -5.89 3.30 6.06
C GLU A 113 -6.15 2.30 4.92
N LEU A 114 -6.31 1.03 5.25
CA LEU A 114 -6.64 -0.03 4.32
C LEU A 114 -8.11 -0.40 4.49
N LYS A 115 -8.86 -0.37 3.38
CA LYS A 115 -10.22 -0.93 3.35
C LYS A 115 -10.32 -2.11 2.42
N ILE A 116 -10.65 -3.27 2.99
CA ILE A 116 -11.00 -4.46 2.22
C ILE A 116 -12.40 -4.31 1.64
N VAL A 117 -12.52 -4.43 0.33
CA VAL A 117 -13.79 -4.42 -0.40
C VAL A 117 -14.02 -5.80 -1.01
N ARG A 118 -14.91 -6.57 -0.37
CA ARG A 118 -15.32 -7.88 -0.86
C ARG A 118 -16.44 -7.70 -1.86
N ALA A 119 -16.17 -7.99 -3.12
CA ALA A 119 -17.15 -7.97 -4.18
C ALA A 119 -17.55 -9.41 -4.54
N SER A 120 -18.74 -9.57 -5.12
CA SER A 120 -19.11 -10.79 -5.83
C SER A 120 -19.60 -10.44 -7.21
N TYR A 121 -19.50 -11.37 -8.16
CA TYR A 121 -20.01 -11.18 -9.52
C TYR A 121 -21.47 -10.66 -9.53
N ASP A 122 -22.34 -11.23 -8.69
CA ASP A 122 -23.75 -10.82 -8.57
C ASP A 122 -23.96 -9.45 -7.92
N ASN A 123 -22.97 -8.92 -7.19
CA ASN A 123 -23.09 -7.70 -6.38
C ASN A 123 -22.01 -6.66 -6.67
N GLN A 124 -21.48 -6.62 -7.89
CA GLN A 124 -20.40 -5.72 -8.30
C GLN A 124 -20.70 -4.22 -8.13
N GLY A 125 -21.99 -3.85 -8.12
CA GLY A 125 -22.42 -2.45 -8.04
C GLY A 125 -22.41 -1.85 -6.63
N LYS A 126 -22.37 -2.69 -5.58
CA LYS A 126 -22.50 -2.21 -4.19
C LYS A 126 -21.28 -1.39 -3.79
N SER A 127 -21.51 -0.19 -3.29
CA SER A 127 -20.47 0.64 -2.70
C SER A 127 -20.15 0.15 -1.28
N PRO A 128 -18.90 0.26 -0.83
CA PRO A 128 -18.61 0.09 0.59
C PRO A 128 -19.39 1.13 1.40
N ASN A 129 -19.94 0.71 2.54
CA ASN A 129 -20.72 1.60 3.42
C ASN A 129 -19.88 2.77 3.98
N ARG A 130 -18.55 2.62 4.03
CA ARG A 130 -17.58 3.62 4.47
C ARG A 130 -16.31 3.52 3.64
N PHE A 131 -15.72 4.67 3.31
CA PHE A 131 -14.54 4.75 2.45
C PHE A 131 -13.19 4.73 3.21
N GLY A 132 -13.19 4.83 4.55
CA GLY A 132 -11.96 4.95 5.36
C GLY A 132 -11.50 6.40 5.61
N PHE A 133 -12.14 7.39 4.96
CA PHE A 133 -11.70 8.79 5.04
C PHE A 133 -11.77 9.43 6.43
N SER A 134 -12.67 8.99 7.32
CA SER A 134 -12.73 9.54 8.69
C SER A 134 -11.47 9.22 9.49
N GLN A 135 -10.93 8.01 9.35
CA GLN A 135 -9.69 7.59 10.02
C GLN A 135 -8.48 8.32 9.41
N ALA A 136 -8.39 8.31 8.07
CA ALA A 136 -7.35 9.03 7.34
C ALA A 136 -7.35 10.55 7.64
N GLN A 137 -8.52 11.19 7.70
CA GLN A 137 -8.59 12.61 8.04
C GLN A 137 -8.09 12.87 9.46
N SER A 138 -8.43 12.00 10.43
CA SER A 138 -7.91 12.14 11.80
C SER A 138 -6.39 12.03 11.84
N LEU A 139 -5.78 11.06 11.14
CA LEU A 139 -4.31 10.96 11.05
C LEU A 139 -3.68 12.22 10.46
N LEU A 140 -4.31 12.79 9.43
CA LEU A 140 -3.85 14.03 8.82
C LEU A 140 -3.94 15.19 9.81
N ASP A 141 -5.07 15.33 10.51
CA ASP A 141 -5.31 16.37 11.51
C ASP A 141 -4.36 16.25 12.72
N LYS A 142 -3.87 15.04 13.01
CA LYS A 142 -2.87 14.77 14.06
C LYS A 142 -1.43 15.08 13.64
N GLY A 143 -1.21 15.42 12.37
CA GLY A 143 0.08 15.89 11.88
C GLY A 143 0.98 14.81 11.30
N PHE A 144 0.44 13.67 10.87
CA PHE A 144 1.20 12.75 10.01
C PHE A 144 1.60 13.43 8.69
N SER A 145 2.81 13.14 8.20
CA SER A 145 3.39 13.85 7.03
C SER A 145 2.64 13.56 5.74
N PHE A 146 2.29 12.30 5.53
CA PHE A 146 1.53 11.81 4.39
C PHE A 146 0.47 10.84 4.91
N VAL A 147 -0.74 10.93 4.37
CA VAL A 147 -1.83 10.03 4.72
C VAL A 147 -2.50 9.53 3.46
N SER A 148 -2.84 8.24 3.43
CA SER A 148 -3.47 7.61 2.27
C SER A 148 -4.58 6.64 2.65
N VAL A 149 -5.45 6.35 1.69
CA VAL A 149 -6.46 5.29 1.76
C VAL A 149 -6.21 4.30 0.62
N ILE A 150 -6.16 3.02 0.93
CA ILE A 150 -6.13 1.93 -0.06
C ILE A 150 -7.46 1.19 0.00
N HIS A 151 -8.17 1.08 -1.12
CA HIS A 151 -9.24 0.09 -1.28
C HIS A 151 -8.65 -1.15 -1.93
N LEU A 152 -8.58 -2.24 -1.17
CA LEU A 152 -8.10 -3.53 -1.65
C LEU A 152 -9.31 -4.43 -1.94
N PHE A 153 -9.49 -4.72 -3.22
CA PHE A 153 -10.57 -5.56 -3.70
C PHE A 153 -10.16 -7.03 -3.69
N ILE A 154 -11.12 -7.87 -3.32
CA ILE A 154 -11.13 -9.30 -3.56
C ILE A 154 -12.53 -9.70 -4.04
N SER A 155 -12.60 -10.74 -4.84
CA SER A 155 -13.88 -11.30 -5.30
C SER A 155 -13.75 -12.75 -5.74
N ASN A 156 -14.90 -13.41 -5.86
CA ASN A 156 -14.99 -14.66 -6.59
C ASN A 156 -14.78 -14.44 -8.09
N ASP A 157 -14.41 -15.48 -8.83
CA ASP A 157 -14.30 -15.43 -10.29
C ASP A 157 -15.69 -15.19 -10.93
N SER A 158 -15.72 -14.40 -12.00
CA SER A 158 -16.88 -14.28 -12.88
C SER A 158 -17.08 -15.57 -13.67
N PRO A 159 -18.32 -15.94 -14.03
CA PRO A 159 -18.55 -17.08 -14.92
C PRO A 159 -17.93 -16.83 -16.30
N GLU A 160 -17.45 -17.89 -16.96
CA GLU A 160 -16.71 -17.81 -18.23
C GLU A 160 -17.49 -17.14 -19.37
N ASP A 161 -18.83 -17.20 -19.32
CA ASP A 161 -19.69 -16.54 -20.30
C ASP A 161 -19.69 -15.01 -20.17
N ALA A 162 -19.26 -14.48 -19.03
CA ALA A 162 -19.06 -13.06 -18.78
C ALA A 162 -17.63 -12.57 -19.12
N TRP A 163 -16.72 -13.47 -19.49
CA TRP A 163 -15.35 -13.11 -19.83
C TRP A 163 -15.31 -12.36 -21.16
N ARG A 164 -14.42 -11.38 -21.23
CA ARG A 164 -14.26 -10.49 -22.39
C ARG A 164 -13.06 -10.92 -23.21
N ASP A 165 -13.16 -10.73 -24.53
CA ASP A 165 -12.02 -10.91 -25.42
C ASP A 165 -10.97 -9.83 -25.12
N VAL A 166 -9.74 -10.27 -24.87
CA VAL A 166 -8.59 -9.42 -24.55
C VAL A 166 -7.41 -9.76 -25.45
N GLN A 167 -6.51 -8.79 -25.59
CA GLN A 167 -5.25 -8.99 -26.28
C GLN A 167 -4.15 -9.26 -25.26
N MET A 168 -3.45 -10.37 -25.45
CA MET A 168 -2.29 -10.72 -24.66
C MET A 168 -1.05 -10.14 -25.32
N VAL A 169 -0.18 -9.53 -24.51
CA VAL A 169 1.17 -9.14 -24.89
C VAL A 169 2.18 -9.97 -24.12
N ARG A 170 3.30 -10.31 -24.75
CA ARG A 170 4.39 -11.04 -24.12
C ARG A 170 5.67 -10.23 -24.23
N ILE A 171 6.41 -10.14 -23.13
CA ILE A 171 7.77 -9.60 -23.13
C ILE A 171 8.67 -10.61 -23.83
N VAL A 172 9.31 -10.20 -24.92
CA VAL A 172 10.23 -11.04 -25.71
C VAL A 172 11.69 -10.78 -25.35
N GLU A 173 11.99 -9.56 -24.88
CA GLU A 173 13.31 -9.18 -24.39
C GLU A 173 13.20 -8.58 -22.99
N PRO A 174 13.46 -9.37 -21.93
CA PRO A 174 13.32 -8.91 -20.55
C PRO A 174 14.19 -7.70 -20.18
N GLU A 175 15.36 -7.55 -20.81
CA GLU A 175 16.30 -6.47 -20.47
C GLU A 175 15.83 -5.11 -20.98
N THR A 176 15.24 -5.07 -22.18
CA THR A 176 14.76 -3.84 -22.83
C THR A 176 13.28 -3.58 -22.55
N GLY A 177 12.53 -4.62 -22.15
CA GLY A 177 11.08 -4.58 -22.02
C GLY A 177 10.35 -4.62 -23.37
N GLU A 178 11.03 -5.03 -24.45
CA GLU A 178 10.36 -5.20 -25.75
C GLU A 178 9.28 -6.27 -25.65
N ALA A 179 8.10 -5.96 -26.19
CA ALA A 179 6.92 -6.81 -26.12
C ALA A 179 6.27 -6.97 -27.49
N GLU A 180 5.72 -8.16 -27.73
CA GLU A 180 4.97 -8.49 -28.94
C GLU A 180 3.54 -8.91 -28.62
N PHE A 181 2.68 -8.86 -29.63
CA PHE A 181 1.33 -9.41 -29.54
C PHE A 181 1.39 -10.94 -29.50
N ALA A 182 0.78 -11.53 -28.47
CA ALA A 182 0.85 -12.96 -28.18
C ALA A 182 -0.45 -13.71 -28.46
N GLY A 183 -1.51 -13.01 -28.91
CA GLY A 183 -2.80 -13.59 -29.28
C GLY A 183 -4.00 -12.92 -28.60
N GLU A 184 -5.18 -13.39 -28.98
CA GLU A 184 -6.44 -13.06 -28.30
C GLU A 184 -6.81 -14.19 -27.35
N GLU A 185 -7.31 -13.84 -26.16
CA GLU A 185 -7.85 -14.79 -25.20
C GLU A 185 -9.11 -14.22 -24.55
N LYS A 186 -9.88 -15.06 -23.86
CA LYS A 186 -10.94 -14.59 -22.97
C LYS A 186 -10.40 -14.48 -21.55
N ALA A 187 -10.66 -13.37 -20.90
CA ALA A 187 -10.25 -13.16 -19.51
C ALA A 187 -11.38 -12.56 -18.67
N ASP A 188 -11.37 -12.90 -17.38
CA ASP A 188 -12.19 -12.22 -16.39
C ASP A 188 -11.62 -10.82 -16.11
N LEU A 189 -12.28 -9.81 -16.66
CA LEU A 189 -11.91 -8.41 -16.47
C LEU A 189 -12.64 -7.74 -15.29
N MET A 190 -13.43 -8.46 -14.50
CA MET A 190 -14.09 -7.90 -13.31
C MET A 190 -13.10 -7.25 -12.33
N PRO A 191 -11.89 -7.79 -12.07
CA PRO A 191 -10.90 -7.13 -11.23
C PRO A 191 -10.52 -5.72 -11.73
N ALA A 192 -10.33 -5.55 -13.04
CA ALA A 192 -10.03 -4.25 -13.64
C ALA A 192 -11.20 -3.26 -13.46
N ASP A 193 -12.44 -3.71 -13.69
CA ASP A 193 -13.62 -2.88 -13.49
C ASP A 193 -13.82 -2.46 -12.02
N LEU A 194 -13.51 -3.35 -11.08
CA LEU A 194 -13.58 -3.06 -9.64
C LEU A 194 -12.54 -2.00 -9.26
N ILE A 195 -11.31 -2.11 -9.78
CA ILE A 195 -10.26 -1.10 -9.58
C ILE A 195 -10.71 0.26 -10.13
N GLU A 196 -11.19 0.32 -11.38
CA GLU A 196 -11.57 1.58 -12.02
C GLU A 196 -12.73 2.25 -11.28
N ARG A 197 -13.80 1.49 -10.99
CA ARG A 197 -14.97 2.01 -10.26
C ARG A 197 -14.61 2.41 -8.83
N GLY A 198 -13.82 1.59 -8.15
CA GLY A 198 -13.32 1.86 -6.79
C GLY A 198 -12.53 3.15 -6.73
N PHE A 199 -11.59 3.33 -7.66
CA PHE A 199 -10.79 4.55 -7.78
C PHE A 199 -11.65 5.78 -8.10
N GLY A 200 -12.59 5.66 -9.04
CA GLY A 200 -13.52 6.75 -9.37
C GLY A 200 -14.32 7.23 -8.15
N ARG A 201 -14.78 6.29 -7.32
CA ARG A 201 -15.53 6.60 -6.08
C ARG A 201 -14.63 7.19 -5.00
N LEU A 202 -13.43 6.65 -4.79
CA LEU A 202 -12.44 7.22 -3.88
C LEU A 202 -12.15 8.67 -4.24
N LYS A 203 -11.88 8.96 -5.52
CA LYS A 203 -11.61 10.32 -6.01
C LYS A 203 -12.80 11.25 -5.77
N ALA A 204 -14.03 10.80 -6.02
CA ALA A 204 -15.24 11.62 -5.89
C ALA A 204 -15.61 11.95 -4.42
N ASN A 205 -15.28 11.06 -3.48
CA ASN A 205 -15.66 11.21 -2.07
C ASN A 205 -14.50 11.65 -1.16
N ARG A 206 -13.32 11.91 -1.73
CA ARG A 206 -12.14 12.33 -0.99
C ARG A 206 -12.36 13.71 -0.35
N PRO A 207 -12.33 13.83 0.99
CA PRO A 207 -12.65 15.10 1.67
C PRO A 207 -11.51 16.12 1.61
N ASN A 208 -10.26 15.65 1.49
CA ASN A 208 -9.06 16.47 1.49
C ASN A 208 -8.11 16.00 0.39
N GLU A 209 -7.61 16.92 -0.42
CA GLU A 209 -6.74 16.60 -1.55
C GLU A 209 -5.36 16.07 -1.16
N ASN A 210 -4.92 16.33 0.08
CA ASN A 210 -3.67 15.81 0.63
C ASN A 210 -3.72 14.31 0.91
N ILE A 211 -4.91 13.74 1.05
CA ILE A 211 -5.07 12.29 1.25
C ILE A 211 -4.84 11.58 -0.08
N GLY A 212 -3.84 10.71 -0.10
CA GLY A 212 -3.58 9.81 -1.23
C GLY A 212 -4.66 8.74 -1.32
N VAL A 213 -4.97 8.27 -2.52
CA VAL A 213 -5.98 7.21 -2.71
C VAL A 213 -5.49 6.20 -3.73
N VAL A 214 -5.66 4.91 -3.44
CA VAL A 214 -5.38 3.82 -4.36
C VAL A 214 -6.52 2.81 -4.33
N SER A 215 -6.85 2.28 -5.51
CA SER A 215 -7.68 1.09 -5.68
C SER A 215 -6.81 -0.01 -6.26
N ALA A 216 -6.80 -1.17 -5.61
CA ALA A 216 -5.98 -2.32 -5.98
C ALA A 216 -6.80 -3.60 -5.87
N TYR A 217 -6.37 -4.68 -6.53
CA TYR A 217 -7.02 -5.99 -6.45
C TYR A 217 -6.00 -7.05 -6.07
N LEU A 218 -6.32 -7.85 -5.05
CA LEU A 218 -5.48 -8.96 -4.61
C LEU A 218 -5.89 -10.24 -5.34
N SER A 219 -4.94 -10.86 -6.04
CA SER A 219 -5.17 -12.03 -6.89
C SER A 219 -3.94 -12.93 -6.88
N GLU A 220 -4.18 -14.25 -6.84
CA GLU A 220 -3.12 -15.26 -6.94
C GLU A 220 -2.74 -15.59 -8.39
N ARG A 221 -3.63 -15.32 -9.36
CA ARG A 221 -3.46 -15.76 -10.76
C ARG A 221 -2.85 -14.68 -11.64
N HIS A 222 -3.52 -13.53 -11.67
CA HIS A 222 -3.16 -12.40 -12.53
C HIS A 222 -2.85 -11.16 -11.71
N ARG A 223 -1.95 -10.32 -12.21
CA ARG A 223 -1.68 -9.01 -11.63
C ARG A 223 -2.49 -7.97 -12.36
N TRP A 224 -3.26 -7.21 -11.60
CA TRP A 224 -4.03 -6.08 -12.11
C TRP A 224 -3.36 -4.78 -11.72
N GLN A 225 -3.24 -3.86 -12.67
CA GLN A 225 -2.60 -2.59 -12.42
C GLN A 225 -3.46 -1.75 -11.46
N PRO A 226 -2.94 -1.35 -10.28
CA PRO A 226 -3.70 -0.47 -9.39
C PRO A 226 -3.80 0.94 -9.99
N MET A 227 -4.88 1.62 -9.65
CA MET A 227 -5.13 3.02 -10.01
C MET A 227 -5.08 3.88 -8.75
N GLY A 228 -4.38 5.01 -8.81
CA GLY A 228 -4.28 5.88 -7.65
C GLY A 228 -3.99 7.33 -7.95
N ARG A 229 -3.98 8.10 -6.87
CA ARG A 229 -3.58 9.50 -6.83
C ARG A 229 -2.66 9.71 -5.63
N PRO A 230 -1.53 10.41 -5.80
CA PRO A 230 -0.56 10.57 -4.73
C PRO A 230 -1.13 11.35 -3.56
N SER A 231 -0.61 11.04 -2.38
CA SER A 231 -0.74 11.88 -1.20
C SER A 231 0.11 13.13 -1.36
N LEU A 232 -0.35 14.25 -0.79
CA LEU A 232 0.43 15.47 -0.70
C LEU A 232 0.92 15.64 0.74
N ARG A 233 2.05 16.35 0.88
CA ARG A 233 2.60 16.60 2.19
C ARG A 233 1.63 17.45 3.01
N ASN A 234 1.36 17.03 4.22
CA ASN A 234 0.62 17.80 5.21
C ASN A 234 1.40 19.06 5.62
N SER A 235 0.81 20.24 5.46
CA SER A 235 1.42 21.50 5.93
C SER A 235 1.55 21.54 7.44
N GLU A 236 0.64 20.86 8.15
CA GLU A 236 0.59 20.78 9.61
C GLU A 236 1.34 19.56 10.15
N THR A 237 2.39 19.11 9.45
CA THR A 237 3.21 17.99 9.92
C THR A 237 3.77 18.29 11.31
N SER A 238 3.46 17.44 12.29
CA SER A 238 3.90 17.62 13.68
C SER A 238 5.30 17.08 13.91
N HIS A 239 6.18 17.89 14.51
CA HIS A 239 7.53 17.46 14.89
C HIS A 239 7.50 16.32 15.92
N GLU A 240 6.54 16.35 16.84
CA GLU A 240 6.32 15.31 17.85
C GLU A 240 5.99 13.97 17.19
N ILE A 241 5.10 13.96 16.19
CA ILE A 241 4.77 12.74 15.42
C ILE A 241 6.01 12.18 14.71
N LEU A 242 6.86 13.05 14.15
CA LEU A 242 8.08 12.61 13.47
C LEU A 242 9.09 11.94 14.43
N GLU A 243 9.17 12.44 15.67
CA GLU A 243 10.03 11.86 16.72
C GLU A 243 9.46 10.53 17.20
N ALA A 244 8.17 10.53 17.54
CA ALA A 244 7.43 9.35 17.97
C ALA A 244 7.52 8.19 16.97
N VAL A 245 7.40 8.46 15.67
CA VAL A 245 7.59 7.44 14.62
C VAL A 245 9.01 6.87 14.63
N GLY A 246 10.02 7.73 14.82
CA GLY A 246 11.42 7.29 14.92
C GLY A 246 11.67 6.41 16.14
N ASP A 247 11.15 6.83 17.29
CA ASP A 247 11.26 6.10 18.56
C ASP A 247 10.53 4.74 18.46
N TYR A 248 9.33 4.74 17.90
CA TYR A 248 8.57 3.51 17.65
C TYR A 248 9.34 2.55 16.74
N TYR A 249 9.92 3.04 15.65
CA TYR A 249 10.76 2.20 14.78
C TYR A 249 11.92 1.60 15.56
N HIS A 250 12.66 2.38 16.33
CA HIS A 250 13.82 1.87 17.07
C HIS A 250 13.45 0.84 18.13
N ALA A 251 12.30 0.99 18.77
CA ALA A 251 11.78 0.02 19.73
C ALA A 251 11.25 -1.26 19.06
N ASN A 252 10.67 -1.14 17.85
CA ASN A 252 9.88 -2.20 17.21
C ASN A 252 10.37 -2.61 15.81
N TYR A 253 11.65 -2.39 15.49
CA TYR A 253 12.19 -2.59 14.13
C TYR A 253 11.91 -4.00 13.55
N LYS A 254 11.75 -5.02 14.39
CA LYS A 254 11.41 -6.40 13.96
C LYS A 254 9.98 -6.56 13.44
N CYS A 255 9.09 -5.63 13.75
CA CYS A 255 7.70 -5.62 13.27
C CYS A 255 7.56 -5.03 11.87
N PHE A 256 8.62 -4.41 11.35
CA PHE A 256 8.64 -3.86 10.01
C PHE A 256 9.13 -4.91 9.01
N MET A 257 8.54 -4.90 7.82
CA MET A 257 9.08 -5.60 6.66
C MET A 257 9.99 -4.68 5.86
N ASP A 258 11.16 -5.18 5.45
CA ASP A 258 12.04 -4.49 4.51
C ASP A 258 11.53 -4.69 3.07
N MET A 259 11.23 -3.57 2.41
CA MET A 259 10.77 -3.46 1.02
C MET A 259 11.74 -2.58 0.22
N PRO A 260 12.87 -3.14 -0.24
CA PRO A 260 13.79 -2.43 -1.11
C PRO A 260 13.11 -1.95 -2.39
N ARG A 261 13.43 -0.73 -2.85
CA ARG A 261 12.96 -0.22 -4.15
C ARG A 261 13.56 -1.02 -5.31
N TYR A 262 14.84 -1.36 -5.15
CA TYR A 262 15.61 -2.13 -6.11
C TYR A 262 15.85 -3.50 -5.51
N ASP A 263 15.77 -4.55 -6.34
CA ASP A 263 16.12 -5.88 -5.88
C ASP A 263 17.55 -5.84 -5.32
N PRO A 264 17.76 -6.34 -4.09
CA PRO A 264 19.09 -6.37 -3.50
C PRO A 264 19.97 -7.23 -4.39
N ASP A 265 21.13 -6.69 -4.79
CA ASP A 265 22.10 -7.40 -5.61
C ASP A 265 22.39 -8.79 -4.96
N PRO A 266 22.42 -9.89 -5.75
CA PRO A 266 22.55 -11.25 -5.24
C PRO A 266 23.78 -11.49 -4.36
#